data_AF-A0A0L6V4L8-F1
#
_entry.id   AF-A0A0L6V4L8-F1
#
_cell.length_a   1.000
_cell.length_b   1.000
_cell.length_c   1.000
_cell.angle_alpha   90.00
_cell.angle_beta   90.00
_cell.angle_gamma   90.00
#
_symmetry.space_group_name_H-M   'P 1'
#
loop_
_entity.id
_entity.type
_entity.pdbx_description
1 polymer ?
#
loop_
_entity_poly.entity_id
_entity_poly.type
_entity_poly.pdbx_seq_one_letter_code
_entity_poly.pdbx_strand_id
1 'polypeptide(L)'
;MRGSYKGNFPCLNFKNVRERTFLSAAEELHKALGHVSYARLKQKLGVPLKNITRCEACALGKITKASFKSKNQQASRPFDELHLVLIGPISPTSREVNRYILTVVDSNTRYCSATPINLKSDI
;
A
#
# COMPACT_ATOMS: atom_id res chain seq x y z
N MET A 1 -6.18 -24.99 41.85
CA MET A 1 -6.65 -23.58 41.78
C MET A 1 -8.15 -23.57 41.55
N ARG A 2 -8.96 -22.94 42.41
CA ARG A 2 -10.42 -22.81 42.20
C ARG A 2 -10.70 -21.47 41.52
N GLY A 3 -11.27 -21.49 40.32
CA GLY A 3 -11.70 -20.27 39.60
C GLY A 3 -12.94 -19.65 40.25
N SER A 4 -13.15 -18.35 40.07
CA SER A 4 -14.38 -17.68 40.52
C SER A 4 -15.46 -17.78 39.44
N TYR A 5 -16.67 -18.16 39.81
CA TYR A 5 -17.80 -18.34 38.89
C TYR A 5 -19.03 -17.58 39.43
N LYS A 6 -19.87 -17.07 38.52
CA LYS A 6 -21.19 -16.53 38.84
C LYS A 6 -22.20 -17.24 37.95
N GLY A 7 -22.93 -18.20 38.55
CA GLY A 7 -23.67 -19.20 37.79
C GLY A 7 -22.72 -20.11 37.01
N ASN A 8 -23.04 -20.42 35.75
CA ASN A 8 -22.24 -21.30 34.89
C ASN A 8 -21.14 -20.57 34.11
N PHE A 9 -20.91 -19.29 34.38
CA PHE A 9 -19.92 -18.48 33.67
C PHE A 9 -18.68 -18.22 34.53
N PRO A 10 -17.47 -18.42 33.99
CA PRO A 10 -16.24 -18.04 34.66
C PRO A 10 -16.19 -16.51 34.80
N CYS A 11 -15.86 -16.03 35.99
CA CYS A 11 -15.74 -14.61 36.28
C CYS A 11 -14.27 -14.24 36.43
N LEU A 12 -13.87 -13.17 35.73
CA LEU A 12 -12.60 -12.51 35.89
C LEU A 12 -12.82 -11.24 36.71
N ASN A 13 -12.20 -11.17 37.88
CA ASN A 13 -12.19 -9.96 38.69
C ASN A 13 -11.08 -9.04 38.18
N PHE A 14 -11.44 -8.06 37.36
CA PHE A 14 -10.51 -7.02 36.95
C PHE A 14 -10.37 -5.99 38.07
N LYS A 15 -9.15 -5.82 38.57
CA LYS A 15 -8.79 -4.65 39.37
C LYS A 15 -8.46 -3.53 38.39
N ASN A 16 -9.14 -2.40 38.50
CA ASN A 16 -8.78 -1.20 37.75
C ASN A 16 -7.54 -0.58 38.41
N VAL A 17 -6.37 -1.15 38.09
CA VAL A 17 -5.09 -0.60 38.52
C VAL A 17 -4.87 0.66 37.70
N ARG A 18 -4.82 1.81 38.37
CA ARG A 18 -4.49 3.08 37.71
C ARG A 18 -3.01 3.08 37.35
N GLU A 19 -2.69 2.57 36.16
CA GLU A 19 -1.36 2.75 35.59
C GLU A 19 -1.19 4.21 35.15
N ARG A 20 -0.07 4.81 35.55
CA ARG A 20 0.30 6.13 35.04
C ARG A 20 1.09 5.91 33.76
N THR A 21 0.46 6.16 32.62
CA THR A 21 1.17 6.22 31.34
C THR A 21 1.77 7.60 31.17
N PHE A 22 2.88 7.69 30.44
CA PHE A 22 3.44 8.97 29.98
C PHE A 22 2.75 9.47 28.69
N LEU A 23 1.70 8.77 28.25
CA LEU A 23 1.00 9.07 27.01
C LEU A 23 -0.10 10.09 27.28
N SER A 24 -0.33 10.97 26.32
CA SER A 24 -1.55 11.77 26.31
C SER A 24 -2.77 10.86 26.09
N ALA A 25 -3.94 11.29 26.59
CA ALA A 25 -5.19 10.59 26.32
C ALA A 25 -5.47 10.40 24.81
N ALA A 26 -4.97 11.32 23.98
CA ALA A 26 -5.07 11.21 22.52
C ALA A 26 -4.20 10.06 21.97
N GLU A 27 -2.97 9.91 22.47
CA GLU A 27 -2.07 8.80 22.08
C GLU A 27 -2.57 7.45 22.57
N GLU A 28 -3.11 7.38 23.78
CA GLU A 28 -3.71 6.14 24.30
C GLU A 28 -4.84 5.68 23.40
N LEU A 29 -5.77 6.58 23.07
CA LEU A 29 -6.91 6.28 22.22
C LEU A 29 -6.47 5.92 20.79
N HIS A 30 -5.48 6.64 20.27
CA HIS A 30 -4.86 6.34 18.98
C HIS A 30 -4.29 4.93 18.94
N LYS A 31 -3.51 4.52 19.94
CA LYS A 31 -2.90 3.18 20.01
C LYS A 31 -3.95 2.08 20.28
N ALA A 32 -4.85 2.29 21.24
CA ALA A 32 -5.85 1.32 21.65
C ALA A 32 -6.85 0.97 20.53
N LEU A 33 -7.18 1.94 19.67
CA LEU A 33 -8.08 1.73 18.53
C LEU A 33 -7.36 1.29 17.25
N GLY A 34 -6.10 0.86 17.34
CA GLY A 34 -5.35 0.35 16.17
C GLY A 34 -4.84 1.47 15.26
N HIS A 35 -4.27 2.52 15.84
CA HIS A 35 -3.62 3.62 15.11
C HIS A 35 -4.56 4.43 14.20
N VAL A 36 -5.83 4.55 14.59
CA VAL A 36 -6.84 5.39 13.93
C VAL A 36 -6.37 6.84 13.92
N SER A 37 -6.55 7.54 12.79
CA SER A 37 -6.09 8.94 12.67
C SER A 37 -6.75 9.84 13.72
N TYR A 38 -5.99 10.79 14.27
CA TYR A 38 -6.51 11.75 15.24
C TYR A 38 -7.71 12.55 14.70
N ALA A 39 -7.72 12.85 13.40
CA ALA A 39 -8.86 13.46 12.73
C ALA A 39 -10.14 12.59 12.83
N ARG A 40 -10.02 11.29 12.57
CA ARG A 40 -11.14 10.35 12.66
C ARG A 40 -11.60 10.15 14.10
N LEU A 41 -10.68 10.11 15.07
CA LEU A 41 -11.01 10.07 16.49
C LEU A 41 -11.81 11.31 16.91
N LYS A 42 -11.37 12.51 16.52
CA LYS A 42 -12.07 13.76 16.79
C LYS A 42 -13.48 13.78 16.18
N GLN A 43 -13.61 13.33 14.93
CA GLN A 43 -14.88 13.32 14.21
C GLN A 43 -15.89 12.30 14.77
N LYS A 44 -15.42 11.10 15.13
CA LYS A 44 -16.32 9.98 15.49
C LYS A 44 -16.60 9.87 16.98
N LEU A 45 -15.70 10.36 17.83
CA LEU A 45 -15.85 10.26 19.28
C LEU A 45 -16.22 11.59 19.94
N GLY A 46 -16.15 12.71 19.20
CA GLY A 46 -16.50 14.04 19.72
C GLY A 46 -15.57 14.53 20.84
N VAL A 47 -14.46 13.85 21.10
CA VAL A 47 -13.52 14.19 22.17
C VAL A 47 -12.56 15.28 21.69
N PRO A 48 -12.40 16.39 22.44
CA PRO A 48 -11.40 17.40 22.12
C PRO A 48 -9.99 16.84 22.38
N LEU A 49 -9.35 16.32 21.33
CA LEU A 49 -7.97 15.85 21.41
C LEU A 49 -7.02 17.06 21.41
N LYS A 50 -6.28 17.23 22.51
CA LYS A 50 -5.17 18.20 22.66
C LYS A 50 -3.83 17.45 22.63
N ASN A 51 -2.75 18.17 22.37
CA ASN A 51 -1.37 17.64 22.42
C ASN A 51 -1.14 16.41 21.52
N ILE A 52 -1.61 16.48 20.28
CA ILE A 52 -1.42 15.42 19.29
C ILE A 52 0.08 15.33 18.94
N THR A 53 0.71 14.24 19.34
CA THR A 53 2.10 13.92 18.99
C THR A 53 2.15 13.09 17.71
N ARG A 54 3.31 13.10 17.05
CA ARG A 54 3.59 12.20 15.94
C ARG A 54 3.79 10.78 16.49
N CYS A 55 2.92 9.85 16.10
CA CYS A 55 3.14 8.44 16.39
C CYS A 55 4.19 7.88 15.43
N GLU A 56 5.33 7.44 15.97
CA GLU A 56 6.45 6.88 15.21
C GLU A 56 6.04 5.64 14.39
N ALA A 57 5.30 4.71 14.99
CA ALA A 57 4.80 3.52 14.29
C ALA A 57 3.90 3.88 13.10
N CYS A 58 3.07 4.92 13.23
CA CYS A 58 2.29 5.44 12.10
C CYS A 58 3.17 6.10 11.05
N ALA A 59 4.18 6.86 11.46
CA ALA A 59 5.09 7.51 10.51
C ALA A 59 5.82 6.46 9.68
N LEU A 60 6.36 5.42 10.32
CA LEU A 60 7.05 4.31 9.64
C LEU A 60 6.09 3.45 8.80
N GLY A 61 4.91 3.15 9.31
CA GLY A 61 3.93 2.30 8.62
C GLY A 61 3.16 3.00 7.50
N LYS A 62 3.10 4.34 7.51
CA LYS A 62 2.38 5.15 6.50
C LYS A 62 3.30 6.02 5.66
N ILE A 63 4.61 5.85 5.79
CA ILE A 63 5.55 6.56 4.93
C ILE A 63 5.32 6.11 3.48
N THR A 64 4.97 7.05 2.62
CA THR A 64 4.93 6.84 1.18
C THR A 64 6.17 7.48 0.58
N LYS A 65 6.74 6.85 -0.45
CA LYS A 65 7.76 7.54 -1.26
C LYS A 65 7.12 8.81 -1.82
N ALA A 66 7.81 9.94 -1.68
CA ALA A 66 7.38 11.17 -2.33
C ALA A 66 7.20 10.89 -3.83
N SER A 67 6.11 11.40 -4.41
CA SER A 67 5.90 11.28 -5.85
C SER A 67 7.06 11.94 -6.58
N PHE A 68 7.72 11.21 -7.48
CA PHE A 68 8.63 11.84 -8.43
C PHE A 68 7.81 12.78 -9.31
N LYS A 69 8.30 14.01 -9.52
CA LYS A 69 7.69 14.90 -10.53
C LYS A 69 7.82 14.17 -11.87
N SER A 70 6.71 13.66 -12.41
CA SER A 70 6.73 12.97 -13.69
C SER A 70 7.08 13.99 -14.77
N LYS A 71 8.22 13.79 -15.42
CA LYS A 71 8.52 14.43 -16.71
C LYS A 71 7.96 13.54 -17.81
N ASN A 72 6.65 13.33 -17.80
CA ASN A 72 6.00 12.57 -18.86
C ASN A 72 5.67 13.57 -19.99
N GLN A 73 6.70 13.98 -20.73
CA GLN A 73 6.52 14.79 -21.93
C GLN A 73 6.49 13.86 -23.13
N GLN A 74 5.50 14.05 -23.98
CA GLN A 74 5.42 13.33 -25.24
C GLN A 74 6.63 13.70 -26.10
N ALA A 75 7.21 12.70 -26.77
CA ALA A 75 8.31 12.95 -27.69
C ALA A 75 7.91 13.92 -28.81
N SER A 76 8.84 14.76 -29.27
CA SER A 76 8.54 15.86 -30.20
C SER A 76 8.50 15.41 -31.66
N ARG A 77 9.23 14.36 -32.03
CA ARG A 77 9.27 13.80 -33.38
C ARG A 77 9.07 12.29 -33.35
N PRO A 78 8.58 11.68 -34.45
CA PRO A 78 8.51 10.23 -34.57
C PRO A 78 9.87 9.58 -34.31
N PHE A 79 9.88 8.48 -33.55
CA PHE A 79 11.06 7.69 -33.19
C PHE A 79 12.06 8.36 -32.22
N ASP A 80 11.75 9.53 -31.66
CA ASP A 80 12.56 10.16 -30.60
C ASP A 80 12.53 9.34 -29.29
N GLU A 81 11.42 8.65 -29.01
CA GLU A 81 11.25 7.80 -27.83
C GLU A 81 10.35 6.60 -28.16
N LEU A 82 10.93 5.40 -28.07
CA LEU A 82 10.24 4.13 -28.25
C LEU A 82 10.18 3.38 -26.92
N HIS A 83 8.96 3.05 -26.49
CA HIS A 83 8.74 2.14 -25.37
C HIS A 83 8.68 0.71 -25.89
N LEU A 84 9.69 -0.08 -25.51
CA LEU A 84 9.78 -1.50 -25.81
C LEU A 84 9.34 -2.30 -24.58
N VAL A 85 8.33 -3.15 -24.75
CA VAL A 85 7.81 -4.00 -23.68
C VAL A 85 7.77 -5.44 -24.16
N LEU A 86 8.38 -6.34 -23.39
CA LEU A 86 8.31 -7.77 -23.65
C LEU A 86 7.26 -8.40 -22.72
N ILE A 87 6.28 -9.07 -23.32
CA ILE A 87 5.24 -9.81 -22.62
C ILE A 87 5.56 -11.30 -22.73
N GLY A 88 5.71 -12.01 -21.61
CA GLY A 88 5.90 -13.46 -21.57
C GLY A 88 6.86 -13.94 -20.47
N PRO A 89 7.13 -15.26 -20.38
CA PRO A 89 6.71 -16.32 -21.30
C PRO A 89 5.22 -16.68 -21.18
N ILE A 90 4.56 -16.86 -22.33
CA ILE A 90 3.13 -17.20 -22.46
C ILE A 90 2.98 -18.72 -22.62
N SER A 91 2.02 -19.30 -21.91
CA SER A 91 1.62 -20.72 -22.00
C SER A 91 0.11 -20.84 -22.16
N PRO A 92 -0.42 -21.68 -23.07
CA PRO A 92 0.33 -22.51 -24.02
C PRO A 92 1.03 -21.67 -25.10
N THR A 93 2.02 -22.26 -25.77
CA THR A 93 2.74 -21.57 -26.85
C THR A 93 1.83 -21.35 -28.05
N SER A 94 2.14 -20.36 -28.87
CA SER A 94 1.45 -20.17 -30.15
C SER A 94 1.69 -21.35 -31.10
N ARG A 95 0.96 -21.37 -32.23
CA ARG A 95 1.15 -22.35 -33.31
C ARG A 95 2.57 -22.38 -33.85
N GLU A 96 3.25 -21.24 -33.85
CA GLU A 96 4.63 -21.07 -34.33
C GLU A 96 5.65 -21.17 -33.19
N VAL A 97 5.25 -21.68 -32.03
CA VAL A 97 6.11 -21.86 -30.85
C VAL A 97 6.60 -20.52 -30.27
N ASN A 98 6.02 -19.38 -30.69
CA ASN A 98 6.26 -18.09 -30.03
C ASN A 98 5.73 -18.11 -28.59
N ARG A 99 6.56 -17.58 -27.68
CA ARG A 99 6.32 -17.55 -26.24
C ARG A 99 6.32 -16.15 -25.67
N TYR A 100 6.69 -15.16 -26.47
CA TYR A 100 6.70 -13.77 -26.05
C TYR A 100 6.05 -12.90 -27.11
N ILE A 101 5.64 -11.70 -26.71
CA ILE A 101 5.18 -10.64 -27.60
C ILE A 101 6.03 -9.42 -27.30
N LEU A 102 6.78 -8.95 -28.29
CA LEU A 102 7.48 -7.67 -28.25
C LEU A 102 6.50 -6.58 -28.69
N THR A 103 6.20 -5.66 -27.79
CA THR A 103 5.40 -4.47 -28.07
C THR A 103 6.32 -3.28 -28.24
N VAL A 104 6.17 -2.56 -29.35
CA VAL A 104 6.88 -1.32 -29.67
C VAL A 104 5.86 -0.20 -29.73
N VAL A 105 6.03 0.82 -28.89
CA VAL A 105 5.15 2.00 -28.87
C VAL A 105 5.98 3.26 -29.08
N ASP A 106 5.65 4.02 -30.12
CA ASP A 106 6.23 5.34 -30.35
C ASP A 106 5.50 6.42 -29.52
N SER A 107 6.28 7.15 -28.72
CA SER A 107 5.75 8.18 -27.81
C SER A 107 5.10 9.33 -28.59
N ASN A 108 5.66 9.72 -29.74
CA ASN A 108 5.16 10.84 -30.55
C ASN A 108 3.89 10.50 -31.34
N THR A 109 3.94 9.51 -32.22
CA THR A 109 2.86 9.15 -33.14
C THR A 109 1.78 8.27 -32.51
N ARG A 110 2.07 7.69 -31.33
CA ARG A 110 1.25 6.63 -30.71
C ARG A 110 1.14 5.36 -31.54
N TYR A 111 1.98 5.20 -32.57
CA TYR A 111 2.06 3.96 -33.31
C TYR A 111 2.44 2.81 -32.36
N CYS A 112 1.70 1.71 -32.47
CA CYS A 112 1.88 0.53 -31.64
C CYS A 112 1.95 -0.70 -32.55
N SER A 113 2.99 -1.52 -32.35
CA SER A 113 3.14 -2.81 -33.02
C SER A 113 3.42 -3.89 -31.99
N ALA A 114 2.88 -5.09 -32.23
CA ALA A 114 3.06 -6.25 -31.38
C ALA A 114 3.52 -7.43 -32.25
N THR A 115 4.76 -7.88 -32.04
CA THR A 115 5.37 -8.97 -32.81
C THR A 115 5.60 -10.17 -31.91
N PRO A 116 5.06 -11.36 -32.24
CA PRO A 116 5.33 -12.57 -31.50
C PRO A 116 6.76 -13.06 -31.76
N ILE A 117 7.47 -13.49 -30.70
CA ILE A 117 8.85 -14.02 -30.79
C ILE A 117 9.00 -15.30 -29.95
N ASN A 118 9.97 -16.14 -30.31
CA ASN A 118 10.20 -17.44 -29.68
C ASN A 118 11.08 -17.34 -28.43
N LEU A 119 12.22 -16.67 -28.56
CA LEU A 119 13.18 -16.44 -27.49
C LEU A 119 13.26 -14.95 -27.14
N LYS A 120 13.61 -14.68 -25.88
CA LYS A 120 13.88 -13.30 -25.43
C LYS A 120 15.10 -12.67 -26.15
N SER A 121 16.00 -13.49 -26.67
CA SER A 121 17.17 -13.08 -27.45
C SER A 121 16.83 -12.67 -28.88
N ASP A 122 15.61 -12.89 -29.34
CA ASP A 122 15.19 -12.56 -30.70
C ASP A 122 14.73 -11.09 -30.82
N ILE A 123 14.97 -10.28 -29.77
CA ILE A 123 14.77 -8.83 -29.74
C ILE A 123 15.96 -8.14 -30.39
#